data_AF-A0A2R5F869-F1
#
_entry.id   AF-A0A2R5F869-F1
#
_cell.length_a   1.000
_cell.length_b   1.000
_cell.length_c   1.000
_cell.angle_alpha   90.00
_cell.angle_beta   90.00
_cell.angle_gamma   90.00
#
_symmetry.space_group_name_H-M   'P 1'
#
loop_
_entity.id
_entity.type
_entity.pdbx_description
1 polymer ?
#
loop_
_entity_poly.entity_id
_entity_poly.type
_entity_poly.pdbx_seq_one_letter_code
_entity_poly.pdbx_strand_id
1 'polypeptide(L)'
;MAEETQTERKRGGPTEKMVESAKKAAERHGVALPKGFDTDFDTCKGFLDVYLSKPTPKALSFAESIAKDKGLELPEVARNSAKDLSAWIDANK
;
A
#
# COMPACT_ATOMS: atom_id res chain seq x y z
N MET A 1 30.90 -4.60 -15.88
CA MET A 1 30.86 -3.83 -14.63
C MET A 1 29.40 -3.52 -14.35
N ALA A 2 28.90 -4.00 -13.19
CA ALA A 2 27.64 -3.72 -12.47
C ALA A 2 26.31 -3.82 -13.26
N GLU A 3 25.53 -4.91 -13.10
CA GLU A 3 24.49 -5.14 -12.05
C GLU A 3 23.17 -4.39 -12.36
N GLU A 4 22.19 -5.09 -12.93
CA GLU A 4 20.94 -5.53 -12.25
C GLU A 4 20.00 -4.35 -11.93
N THR A 5 18.86 -4.16 -12.61
CA THR A 5 17.63 -4.91 -12.33
C THR A 5 16.52 -4.59 -13.34
N GLN A 6 15.70 -5.60 -13.56
CA GLN A 6 14.61 -5.72 -14.52
C GLN A 6 13.47 -4.72 -14.28
N THR A 7 12.97 -4.06 -15.34
CA THR A 7 11.56 -4.12 -15.84
C THR A 7 11.28 -2.98 -16.82
N GLU A 8 11.91 -3.01 -17.98
CA GLU A 8 11.37 -2.33 -19.16
C GLU A 8 10.17 -3.13 -19.68
N ARG A 9 8.97 -2.53 -19.73
CA ARG A 9 8.05 -2.61 -20.89
C ARG A 9 6.78 -1.74 -20.74
N LYS A 10 6.78 -0.66 -21.54
CA LYS A 10 5.66 0.03 -22.21
C LYS A 10 4.79 1.04 -21.41
N ARG A 11 5.27 2.30 -21.43
CA ARG A 11 4.54 3.55 -21.76
C ARG A 11 3.00 3.54 -21.62
N GLY A 12 2.49 4.26 -20.60
CA GLY A 12 1.18 4.93 -20.64
C GLY A 12 0.23 4.63 -19.48
N GLY A 13 0.48 5.23 -18.31
CA GLY A 13 -0.49 5.31 -17.21
C GLY A 13 -0.49 4.14 -16.22
N PRO A 14 -0.87 4.39 -14.94
CA PRO A 14 -1.18 3.33 -13.99
C PRO A 14 -2.30 2.40 -14.44
N THR A 15 -2.23 1.15 -13.99
CA THR A 15 -3.30 0.18 -14.21
C THR A 15 -4.60 0.67 -13.56
N GLU A 16 -5.74 0.37 -14.17
CA GLU A 16 -7.06 0.76 -13.66
C GLU A 16 -7.26 0.39 -12.19
N LYS A 17 -6.72 -0.77 -11.76
CA LYS A 17 -6.73 -1.18 -10.34
C LYS A 17 -5.90 -0.27 -9.43
N MET A 18 -4.74 0.22 -9.89
CA MET A 18 -3.97 1.21 -9.14
C MET A 18 -4.72 2.54 -9.09
N VAL A 19 -5.33 2.97 -10.20
CA VAL A 19 -6.11 4.21 -10.24
C VAL A 19 -7.27 4.16 -9.27
N GLU A 20 -8.05 3.09 -9.30
CA GLU A 20 -9.18 2.90 -8.39
C GLU A 20 -8.72 2.80 -6.93
N SER A 21 -7.63 2.08 -6.66
CA SER A 21 -7.07 1.95 -5.32
C SER A 21 -6.60 3.28 -4.76
N ALA A 22 -5.96 4.11 -5.58
CA ALA A 22 -5.53 5.43 -5.16
C ALA A 22 -6.68 6.41 -5.04
N LYS A 23 -7.70 6.34 -5.91
CA LYS A 23 -8.94 7.11 -5.77
C LYS A 23 -9.61 6.80 -4.44
N LYS A 24 -9.73 5.52 -4.11
CA LYS A 24 -10.24 5.04 -2.81
C LYS A 24 -9.35 5.47 -1.66
N ALA A 25 -8.03 5.41 -1.81
CA ALA A 25 -7.10 5.88 -0.77
C ALA A 25 -7.25 7.39 -0.55
N ALA A 26 -7.35 8.16 -1.63
CA ALA A 26 -7.51 9.60 -1.60
C ALA A 26 -8.82 10.01 -0.91
N GLU A 27 -9.95 9.40 -1.30
CA GLU A 27 -11.24 9.58 -0.62
C GLU A 27 -11.18 9.20 0.85
N ARG A 28 -10.59 8.03 1.18
CA ARG A 28 -10.48 7.55 2.56
C ARG A 28 -9.63 8.44 3.45
N HIS A 29 -8.57 9.02 2.91
CA HIS A 29 -7.68 9.90 3.63
C HIS A 29 -8.07 11.38 3.52
N GLY A 30 -9.12 11.71 2.77
CA GLY A 30 -9.59 13.08 2.56
C GLY A 30 -8.59 13.96 1.80
N VAL A 31 -7.78 13.38 0.92
CA VAL A 31 -6.74 14.08 0.17
C VAL A 31 -7.09 14.20 -1.31
N ALA A 32 -6.62 15.27 -1.95
CA ALA A 32 -6.85 15.48 -3.37
C ALA A 32 -5.91 14.62 -4.22
N LEU A 33 -6.44 14.01 -5.28
CA LEU A 33 -5.64 13.29 -6.27
C LEU A 33 -4.81 14.30 -7.10
N PRO A 34 -3.49 14.07 -7.26
CA PRO A 34 -2.67 14.95 -8.08
C PRO A 34 -3.11 14.90 -9.56
N LYS A 35 -3.05 16.04 -10.25
CA LYS A 35 -3.33 16.12 -11.69
C LYS A 35 -2.28 15.33 -12.46
N GLY A 36 -2.70 14.46 -13.37
CA GLY A 36 -1.80 13.57 -14.12
C GLY A 36 -1.55 12.21 -13.43
N PHE A 37 -2.19 11.96 -12.29
CA PHE A 37 -2.15 10.66 -11.62
C PHE A 37 -2.66 9.52 -12.52
N ASP A 38 -3.60 9.77 -13.44
CA ASP A 38 -4.09 8.78 -14.42
C ASP A 38 -3.14 8.53 -15.60
N THR A 39 -2.13 9.39 -15.78
CA THR A 39 -1.23 9.41 -16.93
C THR A 39 0.19 9.02 -16.55
N ASP A 40 0.58 9.30 -15.30
CA ASP A 40 1.92 9.06 -14.76
C ASP A 40 1.91 7.95 -13.69
N PHE A 41 2.55 6.83 -14.03
CA PHE A 41 2.65 5.67 -13.15
C PHE A 41 3.47 5.97 -11.89
N ASP A 42 4.51 6.80 -11.99
CA ASP A 42 5.40 7.09 -10.86
C ASP A 42 4.71 7.98 -9.82
N THR A 43 3.98 8.99 -10.29
CA THR A 43 3.08 9.82 -9.47
C THR A 43 2.01 8.95 -8.80
N CYS A 44 1.45 8.01 -9.55
CA CYS A 44 0.46 7.10 -9.02
C CYS A 44 1.00 6.14 -7.97
N LYS A 45 2.16 5.54 -8.26
CA LYS A 45 2.86 4.61 -7.38
C LYS A 45 3.39 5.32 -6.15
N GLY A 46 3.94 6.52 -6.25
CA GLY A 46 4.43 7.30 -5.12
C GLY A 46 3.29 7.73 -4.20
N PHE A 47 2.15 8.15 -4.77
CA PHE A 47 0.94 8.42 -4.00
C PHE A 47 0.47 7.14 -3.30
N LEU A 48 0.27 6.06 -4.06
CA LEU A 48 -0.10 4.77 -3.48
C LEU A 48 0.90 4.30 -2.44
N ASP A 49 2.20 4.42 -2.63
CA ASP A 49 3.23 4.01 -1.68
C ASP A 49 3.13 4.83 -0.38
N VAL A 50 2.95 6.15 -0.45
CA VAL A 50 2.74 6.98 0.74
C VAL A 50 1.45 6.59 1.49
N TYR A 51 0.37 6.30 0.77
CA TYR A 51 -0.91 5.91 1.38
C TYR A 51 -1.01 4.43 1.76
N LEU A 52 -0.24 3.56 1.11
CA LEU A 52 -0.10 2.13 1.40
C LEU A 52 0.91 1.90 2.50
N SER A 53 1.91 2.78 2.67
CA SER A 53 2.88 2.76 3.77
C SER A 53 2.24 3.17 5.10
N LYS A 54 1.09 3.87 5.05
CA LYS A 54 0.19 4.01 6.19
C LYS A 54 -0.75 2.81 6.28
N PRO A 55 -0.82 2.13 7.44
CA PRO A 55 -1.65 0.95 7.55
C PRO A 55 -3.11 1.36 7.39
N THR A 56 -3.75 0.84 6.34
CA THR A 56 -5.17 1.14 6.12
C THR A 56 -6.00 0.53 7.25
N PRO A 57 -7.14 1.13 7.61
CA PRO A 57 -8.01 0.58 8.66
C PRO A 57 -8.44 -0.86 8.36
N LYS A 58 -8.60 -1.23 7.08
CA LYS A 58 -8.83 -2.63 6.68
C LYS A 58 -7.66 -3.55 7.01
N ALA A 59 -6.42 -3.11 6.79
CA ALA A 59 -5.23 -3.90 7.12
C ALA A 59 -5.09 -4.04 8.64
N LEU A 60 -5.36 -2.98 9.41
CA LEU A 60 -5.38 -3.03 10.88
C LEU A 60 -6.42 -4.04 11.39
N SER A 61 -7.68 -3.96 10.92
CA SER A 61 -8.71 -4.92 11.31
C SER A 61 -8.38 -6.36 10.91
N PHE A 62 -7.69 -6.56 9.77
CA PHE A 62 -7.24 -7.88 9.34
C PHE A 62 -6.13 -8.40 10.25
N ALA A 63 -5.15 -7.57 10.60
CA ALA A 63 -4.09 -7.91 11.53
C ALA A 63 -4.64 -8.19 12.95
N GLU A 64 -5.58 -7.38 13.44
CA GLU A 64 -6.26 -7.60 14.71
C GLU A 64 -7.05 -8.92 14.72
N SER A 65 -7.65 -9.29 13.58
CA SER A 65 -8.36 -10.56 13.45
C SER A 65 -7.38 -11.75 13.51
N ILE A 66 -6.25 -11.67 12.83
CA ILE A 66 -5.18 -12.68 12.90
C ILE A 66 -4.59 -12.77 14.31
N ALA A 67 -4.32 -11.62 14.93
CA ALA A 67 -3.83 -11.52 16.30
C ALA A 67 -4.77 -12.22 17.27
N LYS A 68 -6.07 -11.93 17.17
CA LYS A 68 -7.11 -12.57 17.98
C LYS A 68 -7.25 -14.07 17.72
N ASP A 69 -7.17 -14.49 16.45
CA ASP A 69 -7.28 -15.89 16.06
C ASP A 69 -6.08 -16.71 16.56
N LYS A 70 -4.86 -16.19 16.42
CA LYS A 70 -3.63 -16.84 16.88
C LYS A 70 -3.32 -16.61 18.36
N GLY A 71 -4.08 -15.75 19.05
CA GLY A 71 -3.77 -15.33 20.42
C GLY A 71 -2.44 -14.55 20.52
N LEU A 72 -2.05 -13.86 19.45
CA LEU A 72 -0.88 -12.99 19.39
C LEU A 72 -1.29 -11.53 19.61
N GLU A 73 -0.33 -10.69 20.01
CA GLU A 73 -0.55 -9.25 20.19
C GLU A 73 0.00 -8.49 18.99
N LEU A 74 -0.75 -7.51 18.47
CA LEU A 74 -0.30 -6.69 17.34
C LEU A 74 0.78 -5.69 17.81
N PRO A 75 2.04 -5.81 17.37
CA PRO A 75 3.13 -4.98 17.89
C PRO A 75 2.97 -3.50 17.46
N GLU A 76 3.52 -2.58 18.25
CA GLU A 76 3.43 -1.12 18.00
C GLU A 76 3.99 -0.69 16.65
N VAL A 77 5.05 -1.34 16.22
CA VAL A 77 5.67 -1.11 14.91
C VAL A 77 4.73 -1.49 13.77
N ALA A 78 3.98 -2.59 13.90
CA ALA A 78 3.01 -3.01 12.90
C ALA A 78 1.81 -2.05 12.83
N ARG A 79 1.27 -1.62 13.97
CA ARG A 79 0.13 -0.67 13.97
C ARG A 79 0.49 0.72 13.42
N ASN A 80 1.77 1.11 13.43
CA ASN A 80 2.22 2.43 12.99
C ASN A 80 2.86 2.45 11.59
N SER A 81 3.18 1.27 11.03
CA SER A 81 3.91 1.13 9.77
C SER A 81 3.27 0.04 8.93
N ALA A 82 2.73 0.37 7.76
CA ALA A 82 2.04 -0.63 6.95
C ALA A 82 2.96 -1.70 6.39
N LYS A 83 4.26 -1.38 6.21
CA LYS A 83 5.26 -2.37 5.82
C LYS A 83 5.38 -3.43 6.90
N ASP A 84 5.59 -3.01 8.14
CA ASP A 84 5.66 -3.90 9.31
C ASP A 84 4.32 -4.62 9.53
N LEU A 85 3.19 -3.92 9.37
CA LEU A 85 1.86 -4.54 9.43
C LEU A 85 1.69 -5.63 8.41
N SER A 86 2.05 -5.35 7.15
CA SER A 86 1.88 -6.29 6.04
C SER A 86 2.84 -7.46 6.18
N ALA A 87 4.08 -7.23 6.59
CA ALA A 87 5.05 -8.29 6.87
C ALA A 87 4.58 -9.18 8.03
N TRP A 88 4.06 -8.57 9.11
CA TRP A 88 3.50 -9.30 10.23
C TRP A 88 2.24 -10.07 9.83
N ILE A 89 1.30 -9.46 9.10
CA ILE A 89 0.13 -10.14 8.55
C ILE A 89 0.57 -11.31 7.68
N ASP A 90 1.49 -11.13 6.73
CA ASP A 90 1.86 -12.21 5.81
C ASP A 90 2.56 -13.37 6.51
N ALA A 91 3.35 -13.10 7.55
CA ALA A 91 3.93 -14.11 8.42
C ALA A 91 2.89 -14.84 9.29
N ASN A 92 1.72 -14.24 9.52
CA ASN A 92 0.71 -14.75 10.47
C ASN A 92 -0.65 -15.11 9.84
N LYS A 93 -0.93 -14.79 8.58
CA LYS A 93 -2.20 -15.08 7.89
C LYS A 93 -2.41 -16.56 7.58
#